data_AF-A0A438ENW8-F1
#
_entry.id   AF-A0A438ENW8-F1
#
_cell.length_a   1.000
_cell.length_b   1.000
_cell.length_c   1.000
_cell.angle_alpha   90.00
_cell.angle_beta   90.00
_cell.angle_gamma   90.00
#
_symmetry.space_group_name_H-M   'P 1'
#
loop_
_entity.id
_entity.type
_entity.pdbx_description
1 polymer ?
#
loop_
_entity_poly.entity_id
_entity_poly.type
_entity_poly.pdbx_seq_one_letter_code
_entity_poly.pdbx_strand_id
1 'polypeptide(L)'
;MGDVVTVLCSPGEEMALVEHLKGMYLTPGAERELKSLLVSLVVLGKEEMAKKLQRTGEAFQLSQMAAVKLAEDTMPNDNIDEYAYTLENYIQKLRNEQQSDAFVWRSKVLLSS
;
A
#
# COMPACT_ATOMS: atom_id res chain seq x y z
N MET A 1 12.16 27.77 29.42
CA MET A 1 11.69 28.20 28.09
C MET A 1 11.96 27.03 27.18
N GLY A 2 10.96 26.17 26.98
CA GLY A 2 11.12 24.91 26.25
C GLY A 2 10.90 25.17 24.77
N ASP A 3 11.96 25.08 23.97
CA ASP A 3 11.84 24.98 22.52
C ASP A 3 11.43 23.54 22.19
N VAL A 4 10.12 23.28 22.32
CA VAL A 4 9.50 22.12 21.70
C VAL A 4 9.28 22.50 20.25
N VAL A 5 10.17 22.02 19.39
CA VAL A 5 10.00 21.99 17.94
C VAL A 5 8.66 21.31 17.67
N THR A 6 7.64 22.13 17.44
CA THR A 6 6.27 21.70 17.16
C THR A 6 6.11 21.69 15.64
N VAL A 7 6.01 20.47 15.11
CA VAL A 7 5.33 20.04 13.87
C VAL A 7 5.66 20.83 12.59
N LEU A 8 6.40 20.19 11.68
CA LEU A 8 6.80 20.76 10.38
C LEU A 8 5.66 20.87 9.34
N CYS A 9 4.41 20.56 9.68
CA CYS A 9 3.24 20.69 8.80
C CYS A 9 2.01 21.20 9.57
N SER A 10 1.19 22.03 8.94
CA SER A 10 -0.10 22.41 9.51
C SER A 10 -1.08 21.22 9.44
N PRO A 11 -2.07 21.13 10.35
CA PRO A 11 -3.06 20.04 10.33
C PRO A 11 -3.82 19.90 8.99
N GLY A 12 -3.97 21.00 8.24
CA GLY A 12 -4.56 20.99 6.91
C GLY A 12 -3.66 20.35 5.85
N GLU A 13 -2.34 20.55 5.94
CA GLU A 13 -1.36 19.92 5.05
C GLU A 13 -1.24 18.42 5.32
N GLU A 14 -1.26 17.99 6.59
CA GLU A 14 -1.24 16.58 6.96
C GLU A 14 -2.50 15.83 6.46
N MET A 15 -3.67 16.45 6.60
CA MET A 15 -4.92 15.88 6.08
C MET A 15 -4.91 15.78 4.55
N ALA A 16 -4.42 16.81 3.85
CA ALA A 16 -4.28 16.79 2.41
C ALA A 16 -3.30 15.70 1.92
N LEU A 17 -2.25 15.42 2.68
CA LEU A 17 -1.32 14.32 2.40
C LEU A 17 -2.02 12.96 2.48
N VAL A 18 -2.79 12.71 3.53
CA VAL A 18 -3.56 11.45 3.69
C VAL A 18 -4.54 11.26 2.53
N GLU A 19 -5.28 12.32 2.17
CA GLU A 19 -6.22 12.28 1.03
C GLU A 19 -5.49 12.01 -0.29
N HIS A 20 -4.35 12.65 -0.51
CA HIS A 20 -3.52 12.42 -1.68
C HIS A 20 -3.05 10.96 -1.77
N LEU A 21 -2.53 10.40 -0.68
CA LEU A 21 -2.08 9.01 -0.63
C LEU A 21 -3.23 8.01 -0.89
N LYS A 22 -4.43 8.27 -0.35
CA LYS A 22 -5.64 7.49 -0.65
C LYS A 22 -6.01 7.57 -2.13
N GLY A 23 -5.87 8.75 -2.74
CA GLY A 23 -6.10 8.98 -4.16
C GLY A 23 -5.13 8.23 -5.09
N MET A 24 -3.98 7.79 -4.57
CA MET A 24 -3.01 7.01 -5.34
C MET A 24 -3.37 5.52 -5.44
N TYR A 25 -4.33 5.01 -4.65
CA TYR A 25 -4.73 3.60 -4.70
C TYR A 25 -5.12 3.16 -6.11
N LEU A 26 -4.90 1.87 -6.39
CA LEU A 26 -5.40 1.26 -7.62
C LEU A 26 -6.90 1.51 -7.74
N THR A 27 -7.28 2.19 -8.82
CA THR A 27 -8.69 2.42 -9.10
C THR A 27 -9.36 1.10 -9.49
N PRO A 28 -10.69 0.95 -9.31
CA PRO A 28 -11.41 -0.24 -9.78
C PRO A 28 -11.22 -0.51 -11.29
N GLY A 29 -10.96 0.53 -12.09
CA GLY A 29 -10.58 0.39 -13.49
C GLY A 29 -9.23 -0.31 -13.65
N ALA A 30 -8.20 0.22 -12.97
CA ALA A 30 -6.85 -0.32 -13.00
C ALA A 30 -6.77 -1.75 -12.45
N GLU A 31 -7.52 -2.08 -11.40
CA GLU A 31 -7.61 -3.45 -10.87
C GLU A 31 -8.14 -4.44 -11.92
N ARG A 32 -9.19 -4.05 -12.66
CA ARG A 32 -9.76 -4.89 -13.73
C ARG A 32 -8.79 -5.07 -14.89
N GLU A 33 -8.08 -4.02 -15.28
CA GLU A 33 -7.06 -4.08 -16.33
C GLU A 33 -5.88 -4.94 -15.92
N LEU A 34 -5.37 -4.78 -14.69
CA LEU A 34 -4.29 -5.59 -14.13
C LEU A 34 -4.66 -7.08 -14.09
N LYS A 35 -5.88 -7.41 -13.65
CA LYS A 35 -6.41 -8.78 -13.69
C LYS A 35 -6.47 -9.34 -15.11
N SER A 36 -6.95 -8.54 -16.06
CA SER A 36 -7.05 -8.94 -17.47
C SER A 36 -5.67 -9.19 -18.09
N LEU A 37 -4.68 -8.37 -17.73
CA LEU A 37 -3.29 -8.55 -18.15
C LEU A 37 -2.68 -9.83 -17.58
N LEU A 38 -2.87 -10.10 -16.28
CA LEU A 38 -2.39 -11.34 -15.65
C LEU A 38 -2.97 -12.59 -16.32
N VAL A 39 -4.27 -12.59 -16.61
CA VAL A 39 -4.93 -13.69 -17.33
C VAL A 39 -4.33 -13.85 -18.74
N SER A 40 -4.16 -12.75 -19.47
CA SER A 40 -3.57 -12.77 -20.81
C SER A 40 -2.15 -13.35 -20.81
N LEU A 41 -1.32 -12.99 -19.83
CA LEU A 41 0.03 -13.52 -19.69
C LEU A 41 0.03 -15.03 -19.43
N VAL A 42 -0.87 -15.53 -18.58
CA VAL A 42 -1.02 -16.96 -18.32
C VAL A 42 -1.46 -17.71 -19.59
N VAL A 43 -2.46 -17.19 -20.30
CA VAL A 43 -2.96 -17.79 -21.56
C VAL A 43 -1.87 -17.87 -22.62
N LEU A 44 -0.97 -16.88 -22.67
CA LEU A 44 0.17 -16.85 -23.58
C LEU A 44 1.36 -17.71 -23.12
N GLY A 45 1.22 -18.48 -22.03
CA GLY A 45 2.28 -19.31 -21.46
C GLY A 45 3.42 -18.51 -20.81
N LYS A 46 3.20 -17.22 -20.50
CA LYS A 46 4.18 -16.31 -19.87
C LYS A 46 4.03 -16.30 -18.35
N GLU A 47 4.03 -17.49 -17.74
CA GLU A 47 3.71 -17.66 -16.32
C GLU A 47 4.67 -16.92 -15.39
N GLU A 48 5.99 -16.99 -15.61
CA GLU A 48 6.97 -16.28 -14.78
C GLU A 48 6.80 -14.75 -14.83
N MET A 49 6.41 -14.22 -15.98
CA MET A 49 6.11 -12.80 -16.13
C MET A 49 4.82 -12.43 -15.37
N ALA A 50 3.80 -13.29 -15.43
CA ALA A 50 2.56 -13.12 -14.68
C ALA A 50 2.81 -13.16 -13.16
N LYS A 51 3.61 -14.13 -12.69
CA LYS A 51 4.01 -14.26 -11.28
C LYS A 51 4.77 -13.02 -10.80
N LYS A 52 5.75 -12.56 -11.58
CA LYS A 52 6.51 -11.35 -11.26
C LYS A 52 5.59 -10.13 -11.20
N LEU A 53 4.72 -9.94 -12.19
CA LEU A 53 3.77 -8.83 -12.22
C LEU A 53 2.82 -8.86 -11.01
N GLN A 54 2.28 -10.02 -10.67
CA GLN A 54 1.40 -10.17 -9.50
C GLN A 54 2.15 -9.81 -8.21
N ARG A 55 3.35 -10.34 -7.97
CA ARG A 55 4.14 -10.00 -6.78
C ARG A 55 4.48 -8.52 -6.69
N THR A 56 4.81 -7.90 -7.83
CA THR A 56 5.08 -6.46 -7.89
C THR A 56 3.83 -5.63 -7.61
N GLY A 57 2.67 -6.01 -8.16
CA GLY A 57 1.40 -5.34 -7.87
C GLY A 57 0.98 -5.48 -6.41
N GLU A 58 1.17 -6.66 -5.82
CA GLU A 58 0.90 -6.92 -4.39
C GLU A 58 1.80 -6.04 -3.51
N ALA A 59 3.10 -5.98 -3.81
CA ALA A 59 4.04 -5.14 -3.09
C ALA A 59 3.68 -3.65 -3.22
N PHE A 60 3.31 -3.20 -4.43
CA PHE A 60 2.90 -1.82 -4.67
C PHE A 60 1.68 -1.44 -3.84
N GLN A 61 0.59 -2.22 -3.92
CA GLN A 61 -0.63 -1.93 -3.16
C GLN A 61 -0.39 -2.00 -1.64
N LEU A 62 0.40 -2.96 -1.17
CA LEU A 62 0.77 -3.05 0.24
C LEU A 62 1.54 -1.80 0.72
N SER A 63 2.47 -1.30 -0.08
CA SER A 63 3.20 -0.05 0.22
C SER A 63 2.27 1.15 0.27
N GLN A 64 1.25 1.23 -0.61
CA GLN A 64 0.27 2.30 -0.57
C GLN A 64 -0.56 2.25 0.71
N MET A 65 -1.07 1.08 1.07
CA MET A 65 -1.84 0.89 2.31
C MET A 65 -1.00 1.21 3.55
N ALA A 66 0.28 0.81 3.54
CA ALA A 66 1.22 1.13 4.61
C ALA A 66 1.47 2.64 4.72
N ALA A 67 1.63 3.34 3.59
CA ALA A 67 1.84 4.79 3.58
C ALA A 67 0.62 5.55 4.13
N VAL A 68 -0.60 5.14 3.76
CA VAL A 68 -1.83 5.74 4.30
C VAL A 68 -1.96 5.48 5.79
N LYS A 69 -1.79 4.23 6.24
CA LYS A 69 -1.90 3.87 7.66
C LYS A 69 -0.84 4.56 8.51
N LEU A 70 0.39 4.65 8.00
CA LEU A 70 1.47 5.41 8.62
C LEU A 70 1.08 6.89 8.77
N ALA A 71 0.63 7.52 7.68
CA ALA A 71 0.24 8.93 7.70
C ALA A 71 -0.93 9.20 8.66
N GLU A 72 -1.94 8.32 8.69
CA GLU A 72 -3.07 8.37 9.62
C GLU A 72 -2.62 8.22 11.08
N ASP A 73 -1.74 7.27 11.38
CA ASP A 73 -1.26 7.00 12.75
C ASP A 73 -0.27 8.08 13.25
N THR A 74 0.32 8.87 12.35
CA THR A 74 1.22 10.00 12.67
C THR A 74 0.52 11.38 12.73
N MET A 75 -0.74 11.49 12.33
CA MET A 75 -1.56 12.70 12.56
C MET A 75 -1.66 13.00 14.06
N PRO A 76 -1.80 14.27 14.49
CA PRO A 76 -1.08 14.85 15.63
C PRO A 76 -1.30 14.08 16.92
N ASN A 77 -0.37 13.16 17.19
CA ASN A 77 -0.13 12.56 18.49
C ASN A 77 1.19 13.18 18.99
N ASP A 78 1.16 13.86 20.14
CA ASP A 78 2.29 14.57 20.76
C ASP A 78 3.49 13.65 21.15
N ASN A 79 3.49 12.38 20.73
CA ASN A 79 4.52 11.39 21.06
C ASN A 79 4.76 10.45 19.86
N ILE A 80 5.48 10.94 18.85
CA ILE A 80 5.90 10.14 17.70
C ILE A 80 7.19 9.41 18.05
N ASP A 81 7.13 8.09 18.17
CA ASP A 81 8.31 7.22 18.21
C ASP A 81 8.85 7.00 16.79
N GLU A 82 9.79 7.85 16.36
CA GLU A 82 10.39 7.80 15.02
C GLU A 82 10.95 6.42 14.62
N TYR A 83 11.31 5.55 15.59
CA TYR A 83 11.82 4.20 15.30
C TYR A 83 10.70 3.17 15.11
N ALA A 84 9.51 3.41 15.65
CA ALA A 84 8.34 2.56 15.44
C ALA A 84 7.59 2.92 14.14
N TYR A 85 7.54 4.20 13.77
CA TYR A 85 6.78 4.73 12.63
C TYR A 85 7.55 4.73 11.30
N THR A 86 8.06 3.57 10.87
CA THR A 86 8.69 3.41 9.55
C THR A 86 7.76 2.71 8.56
N LEU A 87 7.85 3.08 7.28
CA LEU A 87 7.04 2.47 6.22
C LEU A 87 7.25 0.95 6.17
N GLU A 88 8.47 0.49 6.36
CA GLU A 88 8.84 -0.93 6.37
C GLU A 88 8.13 -1.69 7.50
N ASN A 89 8.04 -1.11 8.70
CA ASN A 89 7.31 -1.70 9.82
C ASN A 89 5.82 -1.85 9.49
N TYR A 90 5.22 -0.84 8.86
CA TYR A 90 3.81 -0.89 8.44
C TYR A 90 3.58 -1.89 7.31
N ILE A 91 4.48 -1.98 6.32
CA ILE A 91 4.45 -3.00 5.28
C ILE A 91 4.49 -4.40 5.91
N GLN A 92 5.38 -4.64 6.87
CA GLN A 92 5.51 -5.94 7.53
C GLN A 92 4.29 -6.27 8.38
N LYS A 93 3.77 -5.29 9.14
CA LYS A 93 2.55 -5.42 9.95
C LYS A 93 1.35 -5.78 9.07
N LEU A 94 1.15 -5.03 8.00
CA LEU A 94 0.06 -5.23 7.04
C LEU A 94 0.18 -6.52 6.24
N ARG A 95 1.40 -7.01 5.97
CA ARG A 95 1.64 -8.31 5.33
C ARG A 95 1.19 -9.48 6.21
N ASN A 96 1.37 -9.35 7.53
CA ASN A 96 0.99 -10.36 8.51
C ASN A 96 -0.52 -10.35 8.79
N GLU A 97 -1.18 -9.20 8.62
CA GLU A 97 -2.64 -9.08 8.65
C GLU A 97 -3.24 -9.74 7.39
N GLN A 98 -4.22 -10.63 7.54
CA GLN A 98 -4.78 -11.39 6.41
C GLN A 98 -5.68 -10.50 5.54
N GLN A 99 -5.10 -9.87 4.52
CA GLN A 99 -5.79 -8.94 3.62
C GLN A 99 -6.50 -9.64 2.44
N SER A 100 -7.33 -10.63 2.73
CA SER A 100 -8.13 -11.36 1.72
C SER A 100 -8.77 -10.42 0.69
N ASP A 101 -9.37 -9.34 1.19
CA ASP A 101 -10.25 -8.48 0.42
C ASP A 101 -9.52 -7.30 -0.24
N ALA A 102 -8.27 -7.03 0.13
CA ALA A 102 -7.49 -5.97 -0.51
C ALA A 102 -7.09 -6.35 -1.94
N PHE A 103 -6.90 -7.64 -2.21
CA PHE A 103 -6.25 -8.10 -3.44
C PHE A 103 -7.22 -8.82 -4.40
N VAL A 104 -8.36 -8.19 -4.70
CA VAL A 104 -9.44 -8.74 -5.56
C VAL A 104 -8.99 -9.01 -7.00
N TRP A 105 -7.95 -8.31 -7.45
CA TRP A 105 -7.38 -8.43 -8.80
C TRP A 105 -6.43 -9.64 -8.97
N ARG A 106 -5.99 -10.29 -7.89
CA ARG A 106 -5.07 -11.44 -7.96
C ARG A 106 -5.65 -12.57 -8.81
N SER A 107 -4.78 -13.21 -9.57
CA SER A 107 -5.12 -14.47 -10.24
C SER A 107 -4.87 -15.63 -9.28
N LYS A 108 -5.94 -16.33 -8.88
CA LYS A 108 -5.84 -17.51 -7.99
C LYS A 108 -4.97 -18.62 -8.58
N VAL A 109 -4.91 -18.71 -9.92
CA VAL A 109 -4.08 -19.67 -10.64
C VAL A 109 -2.59 -19.50 -10.30
N LEU A 110 -2.15 -18.25 -10.05
CA LEU A 110 -0.76 -17.93 -9.73
C LEU A 110 -0.42 -18.09 -8.24
N LEU A 111 -1.41 -18.43 -7.39
CA LEU A 111 -1.21 -18.61 -5.94
C LEU A 111 -0.87 -20.08 -5.58
N SER A 112 -1.09 -21.02 -6.49
CA SER A 112 -0.99 -22.46 -6.24
C SER A 112 0.16 -23.14 -7.00
N SER A 113 1.04 -22.35 -7.61
CA SER A 113 2.06 -22.76 -8.57
C SER A 113 3.48 -22.36 -8.16
#